data_AF-A0A482X900-F1
#
_entry.id   AF-A0A482X900-F1
#
_cell.length_a   1.000
_cell.length_b   1.000
_cell.length_c   1.000
_cell.angle_alpha   90.00
_cell.angle_beta   90.00
_cell.angle_gamma   90.00
#
_symmetry.space_group_name_H-M   'P 1'
#
loop_
_entity.id
_entity.type
_entity.pdbx_description
1 polymer ?
#
loop_
_entity_poly.entity_id
_entity_poly.type
_entity_poly.pdbx_seq_one_letter_code
_entity_poly.pdbx_strand_id
1 'polypeptide(L)' 'MNELGVSYKFVEILKKLYQETKATVWCGDDGGLTETFITGNGLKQGCVMSPLLFALFLNDLSQ' A
#
# COMPACT_ATOMS: atom_id res chain seq x y z
N MET A 1 -1.47 -12.62 8.35
CA MET A 1 -2.46 -12.95 7.28
C MET A 1 -2.58 -14.44 6.96
N ASN A 2 -1.49 -15.18 6.71
CA ASN A 2 -1.60 -16.64 6.50
C ASN A 2 -2.22 -17.36 7.73
N GLU A 3 -1.84 -16.92 8.93
CA GLU A 3 -2.40 -17.37 10.21
C GLU A 3 -3.90 -17.04 10.38
N LEU A 4 -4.41 -16.06 9.62
CA LEU A 4 -5.82 -15.70 9.56
C LEU A 4 -6.60 -16.54 8.53
N GLY A 5 -5.99 -17.61 7.98
CA GLY A 5 -6.61 -18.49 6.99
C GLY A 5 -6.58 -17.97 5.55
N VAL A 6 -5.86 -16.87 5.27
CA VAL A 6 -5.75 -16.30 3.92
C VAL A 6 -4.78 -17.14 3.08
N SER A 7 -5.14 -17.41 1.82
CA SER A 7 -4.30 -18.22 0.94
C SER A 7 -2.92 -17.59 0.70
N TYR A 8 -1.87 -18.42 0.71
CA TYR A 8 -0.50 -17.98 0.46
C TYR A 8 -0.36 -17.22 -0.88
N LYS A 9 -1.00 -17.73 -1.94
CA LYS A 9 -0.99 -17.09 -3.26
C LYS A 9 -1.54 -15.66 -3.21
N PHE A 10 -2.62 -15.44 -2.47
CA PHE A 10 -3.20 -14.11 -2.32
C PHE A 10 -2.28 -13.17 -1.54
N VAL A 11 -1.66 -13.65 -0.45
CA VAL A 11 -0.68 -12.87 0.32
C VAL A 11 0.53 -12.48 -0.54
N GLU A 12 1.04 -13.39 -1.37
CA GLU A 12 2.14 -13.09 -2.30
C GLU A 12 1.76 -12.05 -3.36
N ILE A 13 0.54 -12.11 -3.89
CA ILE A 13 0.04 -11.08 -4.81
C ILE A 13 -0.02 -9.71 -4.11
N LEU A 14 -0.51 -9.66 -2.87
CA LEU A 14 -0.55 -8.41 -2.10
C LEU A 14 0.84 -7.86 -1.83
N LYS A 15 1.81 -8.69 -1.46
CA LYS A 15 3.20 -8.25 -1.28
C LYS A 15 3.75 -7.63 -2.55
N LYS A 16 3.61 -8.32 -3.69
CA LYS A 16 4.07 -7.81 -4.99
C LYS A 16 3.37 -6.52 -5.41
N LEU A 17 2.09 -6.35 -5.04
CA LEU A 17 1.36 -5.13 -5.32
C LEU A 17 1.91 -3.93 -4.53
N TYR A 18 2.45 -4.14 -3.32
CA TYR A 18 2.93 -3.08 -2.43
C TYR A 18 4.46 -2.97 -2.34
N GLN A 19 5.21 -3.86 -2.98
CA GLN A 19 6.66 -3.78 -3.10
C GLN A 19 7.09 -2.92 -4.29
N GLU A 20 8.21 -2.20 -4.13
CA GLU A 20 8.89 -1.43 -5.19
C GLU A 20 7.99 -0.41 -5.92
N THR A 21 6.98 0.11 -5.23
CA THR A 21 6.04 1.05 -5.86
C THR A 21 6.68 2.41 -6.05
N LYS A 22 6.29 3.08 -7.14
CA LYS A 22 6.72 4.44 -7.50
C LYS A 22 5.51 5.34 -7.53
N ALA A 23 5.68 6.60 -7.13
CA ALA A 23 4.63 7.59 -7.12
C ALA A 23 5.13 8.92 -7.70
N THR A 24 4.19 9.69 -8.23
CA THR A 24 4.33 11.10 -8.57
C THR A 24 3.10 11.82 -8.03
N VAL A 25 3.25 13.08 -7.66
CA VAL A 25 2.15 13.90 -7.13
C VAL A 25 1.78 14.94 -8.17
N TRP A 26 0.48 15.11 -8.41
CA TRP A 26 -0.04 16.18 -9.23
C TRP A 26 -0.05 17.49 -8.43
N CYS A 27 0.69 18.48 -8.91
CA CYS A 27 0.81 19.82 -8.37
C CYS A 27 -0.07 20.78 -9.19
N GLY A 28 -1.32 20.98 -8.77
CA GLY A 28 -2.12 22.16 -9.14
C GLY A 28 -2.72 22.22 -10.54
N ASP A 29 -3.44 23.32 -10.78
CA ASP A 29 -4.30 23.58 -11.95
C ASP A 29 -3.53 23.72 -13.27
N ASP A 30 -2.23 23.97 -13.19
CA ASP A 30 -1.27 24.06 -14.29
C ASP A 30 -0.77 22.70 -14.80
N GLY A 31 -1.19 21.60 -14.16
CA GLY A 31 -0.92 20.24 -14.65
C GLY A 31 0.49 19.71 -14.35
N GLY A 32 1.24 20.35 -13.45
CA GLY A 32 2.60 19.96 -13.10
C GLY A 32 2.66 18.64 -12.33
N LEU A 33 3.62 17.77 -12.64
CA LEU A 33 3.89 16.55 -11.87
C LEU A 33 5.20 16.71 -11.10
N THR A 34 5.27 16.14 -9.89
CA THR A 34 6.56 15.99 -9.21
C THR A 34 7.44 14.98 -9.93
N GLU A 35 8.73 15.02 -9.63
CA GLU A 35 9.61 13.90 -9.96
C GLU A 35 9.06 12.59 -9.37
N THR A 36 9.34 11.48 -10.07
CA THR A 36 8.93 10.15 -9.61
C THR A 36 9.83 9.70 -8.47
N PHE A 37 9.24 9.28 -7.36
CA PHE A 37 9.96 8.76 -6.21
C PHE A 37 9.52 7.33 -5.86
N ILE A 38 10.41 6.57 -5.23
CA ILE A 38 10.11 5.24 -4.72
C ILE A 38 9.38 5.39 -3.39
N THR A 39 8.29 4.66 -3.21
CA THR A 39 7.59 4.58 -1.93
C THR A 39 8.11 3.37 -1.15
N GLY A 40 9.00 3.60 -0.19
CA GLY A 40 9.58 2.53 0.63
C GLY A 40 8.78 2.19 1.88
N ASN A 41 7.86 3.07 2.31
CA ASN A 41 7.06 2.93 3.51
C ASN A 41 5.64 3.47 3.29
N GLY A 42 4.69 2.96 4.08
CA GLY A 42 3.30 3.40 4.07
C GLY A 42 2.41 2.59 3.12
N LEU A 43 1.27 3.18 2.78
CA LEU A 43 0.21 2.56 1.98
C LEU A 43 -0.16 3.45 0.79
N LYS A 44 -0.79 2.86 -0.22
CA LYS A 44 -1.18 3.58 -1.44
C LYS A 44 -2.40 4.44 -1.17
N GLN A 45 -2.27 5.75 -1.33
CA GLN A 45 -3.40 6.67 -1.20
C GLN A 45 -4.48 6.35 -2.25
N GLY A 46 -5.76 6.40 -1.84
CA GLY A 46 -6.90 6.08 -2.71
C GLY A 46 -7.07 4.59 -3.04
N CYS A 47 -6.20 3.70 -2.56
CA CYS A 47 -6.32 2.27 -2.81
C CYS A 47 -7.31 1.62 -1.83
N VAL A 48 -8.32 0.92 -2.35
CA VAL A 48 -9.34 0.20 -1.55
C VAL A 48 -8.73 -0.82 -0.57
N MET A 49 -7.59 -1.42 -0.92
CA MET A 49 -6.92 -2.39 -0.06
C MET A 49 -6.13 -1.74 1.09
N SER A 50 -5.75 -0.46 0.97
CA SER A 50 -4.92 0.20 1.97
C SER A 50 -5.61 0.34 3.33
N PRO A 51 -6.89 0.76 3.44
CA PRO A 51 -7.60 0.77 4.72
C PRO A 51 -7.62 -0.59 5.43
N LEU A 52 -7.82 -1.68 4.70
CA LEU A 52 -7.82 -3.04 5.28
C LEU A 52 -6.43 -3.43 5.80
N LEU A 53 -5.38 -3.20 5.01
CA LEU A 53 -4.01 -3.51 5.44
C LEU A 53 -3.59 -2.70 6.67
N PHE A 54 -4.02 -1.44 6.76
CA PHE A 54 -3.80 -0.62 7.94
C PHE A 54 -4.52 -1.17 9.17
N ALA A 55 -5.79 -1.56 9.03
CA ALA A 55 -6.56 -2.14 10.13
C ALA A 55 -5.95 -3.45 10.64
N LEU A 56 -5.48 -4.32 9.74
CA LEU A 56 -4.77 -5.55 10.12
C LEU A 56 -3.47 -5.25 10.90
N PHE A 57 -2.69 -4.26 10.43
CA PHE A 57 -1.49 -3.83 11.15
C PHE A 57 -1.80 -3.32 12.56
N LEU A 58 -2.84 -2.51 12.73
CA LEU A 58 -3.26 -2.01 14.04
C LEU A 58 -3.78 -3.12 14.96
N ASN A 59 -4.50 -4.09 14.42
CA ASN A 59 -4.98 -5.23 15.18
C ASN A 59 -3.81 -5.98 15.84
N ASP A 60 -2.72 -6.17 15.10
CA ASP A 60 -1.53 -6.85 15.58
C ASP A 60 -0.75 -6.02 16.63
N LEU A 61 -0.85 -4.68 16.61
CA LEU A 61 -0.24 -3.79 17.62
C LEU A 61 -0.99 -3.76 18.96
N SER A 62 -2.25 -4.19 18.99
CA SER A 62 -3.10 -4.16 20.19
C SER A 62 -2.95 -5.39 21.10
N GLN A 63 -2.06 -6.33 20.74
CA GLN A 63 -1.72 -7.52 21.51
C GLN A 63 -0.42 -7.31 22.30
#